data_AF-A0A9W7DYK5-F1
#
_entry.id   AF-A0A9W7DYK5-F1
#
_cell.length_a   1.000
_cell.length_b   1.000
_cell.length_c   1.000
_cell.angle_alpha   90.00
_cell.angle_beta   90.00
_cell.angle_gamma   90.00
#
_symmetry.space_group_name_H-M   'P 1'
#
loop_
_entity.id
_entity.type
_entity.pdbx_description
1 polymer ?
#
loop_
_entity_poly.entity_id
_entity_poly.type
_entity_poly.pdbx_seq_one_letter_code
_entity_poly.pdbx_strand_id
1 'polypeptide(L)'
;MGGLQNEPQPNTWTVTQLDDPPGLSLTFSDNTAAVAVTFTNSSISFSRIGSTPSMAYRLQEAVIIGAFLKEIESLANGDGGNIAVENRLLSFDADGFKALDNAKQKYNIKNE
;
A
#
# COMPACT_ATOMS: atom_id res chain seq x y z
N MET A 1 -24.17 -4.03 13.66
CA MET A 1 -23.50 -2.97 12.87
C MET A 1 -22.02 -3.32 12.82
N GLY A 2 -21.55 -3.94 11.75
CA GLY A 2 -20.16 -4.36 11.58
C GLY A 2 -19.93 -4.57 10.11
N GLY A 3 -19.03 -3.80 9.50
CA GLY A 3 -18.82 -3.86 8.06
C GLY A 3 -17.78 -2.91 7.49
N LEU A 4 -17.33 -1.89 8.23
CA LEU A 4 -16.40 -0.86 7.70
C LEU A 4 -15.02 -0.87 8.38
N GLN A 5 -14.67 -1.91 9.13
CA GLN A 5 -13.43 -1.90 9.92
C GLN A 5 -12.16 -2.16 9.08
N ASN A 6 -12.30 -2.70 7.86
CA ASN A 6 -11.17 -3.16 7.04
C ASN A 6 -10.97 -2.35 5.75
N GLU A 7 -11.69 -1.24 5.57
CA GLU A 7 -11.50 -0.35 4.42
C GLU A 7 -10.94 1.00 4.89
N PRO A 8 -10.00 1.60 4.14
CA PRO A 8 -9.56 2.95 4.42
C PRO A 8 -10.76 3.89 4.42
N GLN A 9 -10.86 4.76 5.42
CA GLN A 9 -11.96 5.72 5.45
C GLN A 9 -11.87 6.68 4.24
N PRO A 10 -12.96 6.87 3.47
CA PRO A 10 -12.96 7.79 2.33
C PRO A 10 -12.52 9.20 2.72
N ASN A 11 -11.73 9.87 1.86
CA ASN A 11 -11.24 11.23 2.05
C ASN A 11 -10.34 11.45 3.29
N THR A 12 -9.77 10.38 3.86
CA THR A 12 -8.86 10.50 5.02
C THR A 12 -7.37 10.43 4.66
N TRP A 13 -7.05 10.19 3.39
CA TRP A 13 -5.67 10.09 2.90
C TRP A 13 -5.46 10.97 1.68
N THR A 14 -4.37 11.71 1.68
CA THR A 14 -3.87 12.48 0.54
C THR A 14 -2.59 11.84 0.04
N VAL A 15 -2.44 11.72 -1.28
CA VAL A 15 -1.26 11.11 -1.91
C VAL A 15 -0.37 12.18 -2.53
N THR A 16 0.92 12.13 -2.22
CA THR A 16 1.95 12.96 -2.85
C THR A 16 3.06 12.07 -3.37
N GLN A 17 3.56 12.32 -4.58
CA GLN A 17 4.73 11.63 -5.09
C GLN A 17 6.01 12.17 -4.42
N LEU A 18 6.93 11.28 -4.08
CA LEU A 18 8.25 11.60 -3.57
C LEU A 18 9.27 11.46 -4.70
N ASP A 19 10.17 12.44 -4.80
CA ASP A 19 11.18 12.49 -5.86
C ASP A 19 12.49 11.78 -5.48
N ASP A 20 12.89 11.82 -4.20
CA ASP A 20 14.13 11.20 -3.71
C ASP A 20 14.03 10.76 -2.22
N PRO A 21 14.08 9.44 -1.91
CA PRO A 21 14.01 8.34 -2.86
C PRO A 21 12.62 8.31 -3.53
N PRO A 22 12.52 7.82 -4.79
CA PRO A 22 11.27 7.77 -5.52
C PRO A 22 10.24 6.93 -4.78
N GLY A 23 9.03 7.47 -4.63
CA GLY A 23 8.00 6.81 -3.84
C GLY A 23 6.70 7.60 -3.75
N LEU A 24 5.86 7.20 -2.79
CA LEU A 24 4.60 7.86 -2.48
C LEU A 24 4.57 8.22 -0.99
N SER A 25 3.97 9.35 -0.66
CA SER A 25 3.62 9.73 0.70
C SER A 25 2.11 9.78 0.83
N LEU A 26 1.56 8.96 1.71
CA LEU A 26 0.15 8.88 2.06
C LEU A 26 -0.04 9.66 3.36
N THR A 27 -0.44 10.93 3.27
CA THR A 27 -0.66 11.80 4.44
C THR A 27 -2.07 11.61 4.97
N PHE A 28 -2.19 11.34 6.27
CA PHE A 28 -3.50 11.21 6.90
C PHE A 28 -4.12 12.59 7.16
N SER A 29 -5.45 12.68 7.09
CA SER A 29 -6.19 13.96 7.04
C SER A 29 -6.03 14.84 8.28
N ASP A 30 -5.66 14.25 9.43
CA ASP A 30 -5.38 15.01 10.65
C ASP A 30 -3.95 15.60 10.71
N ASN A 31 -3.14 15.33 9.68
CA ASN A 31 -1.75 15.76 9.52
C ASN A 31 -0.80 15.34 10.65
N THR A 32 -1.17 14.37 11.48
CA THR A 32 -0.32 13.89 12.59
C THR A 32 0.77 12.92 12.12
N ALA A 33 0.54 12.23 11.01
CA ALA A 33 1.49 11.31 10.40
C ALA A 33 1.15 11.00 8.93
N ALA A 34 2.12 10.38 8.25
CA ALA A 34 2.00 9.86 6.90
C ALA A 34 2.69 8.50 6.78
N VAL A 35 2.28 7.70 5.79
CA VAL A 35 3.00 6.49 5.36
C VAL A 35 3.77 6.82 4.09
N ALA A 36 5.10 6.75 4.15
CA ALA A 36 5.94 6.77 2.97
C ALA A 36 6.11 5.35 2.43
N VAL A 37 5.84 5.18 1.15
CA VAL A 37 6.02 3.96 0.37
C VAL A 37 7.21 4.16 -0.54
N THR A 38 8.19 3.27 -0.46
CA THR A 38 9.37 3.28 -1.33
C THR A 38 9.49 1.97 -2.07
N PHE A 39 9.70 2.08 -3.38
CA PHE A 39 9.89 0.96 -4.28
C PHE A 39 11.34 0.87 -4.70
N THR A 40 11.85 -0.35 -4.69
CA THR A 40 13.11 -0.71 -5.31
C THR A 40 12.85 -1.92 -6.21
N ASN A 41 13.83 -2.28 -7.05
CA ASN A 41 13.70 -3.46 -7.92
C ASN A 41 13.44 -4.76 -7.13
N SER A 42 13.77 -4.81 -5.84
CA SER A 42 13.70 -6.04 -5.02
C SER A 42 12.88 -5.91 -3.74
N SER A 43 12.31 -4.74 -3.44
CA SER A 43 11.53 -4.55 -2.21
C SER A 43 10.52 -3.41 -2.31
N ILE A 44 9.38 -3.63 -1.64
CA ILE A 44 8.40 -2.61 -1.28
C ILE A 44 8.56 -2.37 0.22
N SER A 45 8.74 -1.11 0.61
CA SER A 45 8.93 -0.74 2.00
C SER A 45 7.99 0.39 2.40
N PHE A 46 7.54 0.34 3.66
CA PHE A 46 6.69 1.35 4.26
C PHE A 46 7.39 1.92 5.50
N SER A 47 7.44 3.23 5.59
CA SER A 47 7.96 3.96 6.75
C SER A 47 6.94 4.98 7.23
N ARG A 48 6.84 5.16 8.54
CA ARG A 48 5.98 6.18 9.13
C ARG A 48 6.74 7.50 9.21
N ILE A 49 6.13 8.56 8.70
CA ILE A 49 6.57 9.94 8.89
C ILE A 49 5.67 10.58 9.96
N GLY A 50 6.27 11.30 10.90
CA GLY A 50 5.56 11.96 12.02
C GLY A 50 5.91 11.35 13.37
N SER A 51 6.13 12.22 14.36
CA SER A 51 6.61 11.86 15.70
C SER A 51 5.48 11.47 16.67
N THR A 52 4.26 11.94 16.42
CA THR A 52 3.12 11.74 17.35
C THR A 52 1.84 11.41 16.58
N PRO A 53 1.76 10.23 15.95
CA PRO A 53 0.57 9.82 15.20
C PRO A 53 -0.64 9.69 16.13
N SER A 54 -1.78 10.20 15.66
CA SER A 54 -3.06 10.07 16.37
C SER A 54 -3.48 8.60 16.51
N MET A 55 -4.42 8.34 17.42
CA MET A 55 -5.04 7.02 17.51
C MET A 55 -5.78 6.65 16.22
N ALA A 56 -6.46 7.63 15.60
CA ALA A 56 -7.19 7.44 14.35
C ALA A 56 -6.25 6.99 13.22
N TYR A 57 -5.09 7.64 13.09
CA TYR A 57 -4.04 7.23 12.17
C TYR A 57 -3.61 5.78 12.42
N ARG A 58 -3.30 5.43 13.67
CA ARG A 58 -2.79 4.09 14.02
C ARG A 58 -3.78 2.98 13.67
N LEU A 59 -5.08 3.25 13.83
CA LEU A 59 -6.14 2.31 13.45
C LEU A 59 -6.24 2.13 11.93
N GLN A 60 -5.94 3.18 11.17
CA GLN A 60 -6.05 3.19 9.70
C GLN A 60 -4.76 2.76 8.99
N GLU A 61 -3.60 2.85 9.64
CA GLU A 61 -2.29 2.58 9.02
C GLU A 61 -2.17 1.15 8.45
N ALA A 62 -2.53 0.13 9.23
CA ALA A 62 -2.49 -1.25 8.74
C ALA A 62 -3.51 -1.48 7.62
N VAL A 63 -4.65 -0.81 7.69
CA VAL A 63 -5.74 -0.91 6.70
C VAL A 63 -5.29 -0.33 5.36
N ILE A 64 -4.70 0.87 5.35
CA ILE A 64 -4.24 1.49 4.11
C ILE A 64 -3.05 0.73 3.49
N ILE A 65 -2.12 0.21 4.30
CA ILE A 65 -1.01 -0.61 3.80
C ILE A 65 -1.54 -1.89 3.14
N GLY A 66 -2.51 -2.56 3.79
CA GLY A 66 -3.16 -3.74 3.23
C GLY A 66 -3.88 -3.46 1.92
N ALA A 67 -4.71 -2.40 1.88
CA ALA A 67 -5.42 -1.99 0.68
C ALA A 67 -4.46 -1.65 -0.47
N PHE A 68 -3.36 -0.96 -0.15
CA PHE A 68 -2.32 -0.61 -1.12
C PHE A 68 -1.64 -1.83 -1.73
N LEU A 69 -1.24 -2.81 -0.91
CA LEU A 69 -0.60 -4.04 -1.40
C LEU A 69 -1.56 -4.91 -2.22
N LYS A 70 -2.85 -4.95 -1.86
CA LYS A 70 -3.90 -5.62 -2.65
C LYS A 70 -4.09 -4.95 -4.00
N GLU A 71 -4.09 -3.62 -4.05
CA GLU A 71 -4.22 -2.89 -5.32
C GLU A 71 -3.02 -3.15 -6.24
N ILE A 72 -1.79 -3.11 -5.71
CA ILE A 72 -0.59 -3.47 -6.48
C ILE A 72 -0.69 -4.87 -7.07
N GLU A 73 -1.15 -5.83 -6.27
CA GLU A 73 -1.37 -7.19 -6.74
C GLU A 73 -2.41 -7.24 -7.86
N SER A 74 -3.56 -6.58 -7.69
CA SER A 74 -4.62 -6.54 -8.69
C SER A 74 -4.13 -5.98 -10.02
N LEU A 75 -3.38 -4.86 -9.96
CA LEU A 75 -2.77 -4.22 -11.13
C LEU A 75 -1.75 -5.14 -11.82
N ALA A 76 -0.98 -5.92 -11.06
CA ALA A 76 0.06 -6.81 -11.58
C ALA A 76 -0.47 -8.17 -12.08
N ASN A 77 -1.52 -8.70 -11.45
CA ASN A 77 -2.14 -9.97 -11.80
C ASN A 77 -3.32 -9.79 -12.77
N GLY A 78 -3.73 -8.55 -13.02
CA GLY A 78 -4.80 -8.24 -13.96
C GLY A 78 -6.18 -8.65 -13.43
N ASP A 79 -6.51 -8.24 -12.21
CA ASP A 79 -7.80 -8.52 -11.56
C ASP A 79 -8.17 -10.02 -11.58
N GLY A 80 -7.38 -10.84 -10.89
CA GLY A 80 -7.58 -12.30 -10.84
C GLY A 80 -7.27 -13.02 -12.16
N GLY A 81 -6.50 -12.40 -13.07
CA GLY A 81 -6.13 -12.96 -14.37
C GLY A 81 -7.09 -12.61 -15.51
N ASN A 82 -8.08 -11.74 -15.27
CA ASN A 82 -9.04 -11.29 -16.28
C ASN A 82 -8.44 -10.30 -17.30
N ILE A 83 -7.28 -9.71 -16.99
CA ILE A 83 -6.58 -8.77 -17.87
C ILE A 83 -5.32 -9.45 -18.42
N ALA A 84 -5.23 -9.48 -19.77
CA ALA A 84 -4.07 -9.98 -20.50
C ALA A 84 -2.80 -9.22 -20.08
N VAL A 85 -1.66 -9.91 -20.02
CA VAL A 85 -0.40 -9.39 -19.45
C VAL A 85 0.02 -8.07 -20.10
N GLU A 86 -0.12 -7.98 -21.42
CA GLU A 86 0.19 -6.80 -22.23
C GLU A 86 -0.71 -5.57 -21.96
N ASN A 87 -1.87 -5.79 -21.32
CA ASN A 87 -2.84 -4.75 -20.99
C ASN A 87 -2.80 -4.37 -19.50
N ARG A 88 -1.89 -4.94 -18.72
CA ARG A 88 -1.75 -4.64 -17.29
C ARG A 88 -1.03 -3.32 -17.09
N LEU A 89 -1.47 -2.54 -16.10
CA LEU A 89 -0.84 -1.27 -15.73
C LEU A 89 0.53 -1.48 -15.07
N LEU A 90 0.71 -2.62 -14.41
CA LEU A 90 1.96 -3.04 -13.81
C LEU A 90 2.26 -4.48 -14.24
N SER A 91 3.53 -4.78 -14.44
CA SER A 91 4.00 -6.15 -14.64
C SER A 91 5.28 -6.33 -13.84
N PHE A 92 5.29 -7.36 -12.99
CA PHE A 92 6.48 -7.74 -12.25
C PHE A 92 7.19 -8.89 -12.94
N ASP A 93 8.52 -8.91 -12.81
CA ASP A 93 9.29 -10.12 -13.01
C ASP A 93 9.17 -11.03 -11.77
N ALA A 94 9.86 -12.18 -11.79
CA ALA A 94 9.83 -13.13 -10.69
C ALA A 94 10.32 -12.54 -9.36
N ASP A 95 11.21 -11.56 -9.38
CA ASP A 95 11.74 -10.94 -8.17
C ASP A 95 10.81 -9.84 -7.63
N GLY A 96 10.12 -9.12 -8.52
CA GLY A 96 9.04 -8.20 -8.14
C GLY A 96 7.87 -8.91 -7.46
N PHE A 97 7.46 -10.09 -7.93
CA PHE A 97 6.44 -10.90 -7.27
C PHE A 97 6.88 -11.36 -5.87
N LYS A 98 8.13 -11.82 -5.73
CA LYS A 98 8.69 -12.16 -4.40
C LYS A 98 8.73 -10.94 -3.47
N ALA A 99 9.06 -9.76 -3.99
CA ALA A 99 9.10 -8.53 -3.21
C ALA A 99 7.71 -8.17 -2.64
N LEU A 100 6.67 -8.35 -3.46
CA LEU A 100 5.27 -8.16 -3.05
C LEU A 100 4.85 -9.18 -1.98
N ASP A 101 5.15 -10.46 -2.19
CA ASP A 101 4.85 -11.50 -1.21
C ASP A 101 5.55 -11.27 0.14
N ASN A 102 6.82 -10.88 0.10
CA ASN A 102 7.60 -10.54 1.29
C ASN A 102 7.00 -9.35 2.04
N ALA A 103 6.52 -8.33 1.32
CA ALA A 103 5.85 -7.19 1.91
C ALA A 103 4.54 -7.62 2.60
N LYS A 104 3.70 -8.40 1.94
CA LYS A 104 2.45 -8.92 2.53
C LYS A 104 2.70 -9.73 3.80
N GLN A 105 3.70 -10.62 3.80
CA GLN A 105 4.10 -11.39 4.97
C GLN A 105 4.55 -10.48 6.12
N LYS A 106 5.42 -9.49 5.82
CA LYS A 106 5.93 -8.54 6.83
C LYS A 106 4.81 -7.75 7.52
N TYR A 107 3.75 -7.40 6.79
CA TYR A 107 2.63 -6.62 7.32
C TYR A 107 1.41 -7.48 7.70
N ASN A 108 1.57 -8.81 7.78
CA ASN A 108 0.51 -9.77 8.16
C ASN A 108 -0.77 -9.65 7.31
N ILE A 109 -0.63 -9.34 6.02
CA ILE A 109 -1.75 -9.29 5.08
C ILE A 109 -2.03 -10.71 4.58
N LYS A 110 -3.26 -11.20 4.79
CA LYS A 110 -3.68 -12.52 4.29
C LYS A 110 -3.88 -12.47 2.78
N ASN A 111 -3.39 -13.49 2.08
CA ASN A 111 -3.84 -13.80 0.72
C ASN A 111 -5.23 -14.42 0.86
N GLU A 112 -6.26 -13.68 0.48
CA GLU A 112 -7.65 -14.18 0.40
C GLU A 112 -7.91 -14.76 -1.00
#